data_AF-A0A293M383-F1
#
_entry.id   AF-A0A293M383-F1
#
_cell.length_a   1.000
_cell.length_b   1.000
_cell.length_c   1.000
_cell.angle_alpha   90.00
_cell.angle_beta   90.00
_cell.angle_gamma   90.00
#
_symmetry.space_group_name_H-M   'P 1'
#
loop_
_entity.id
_entity.type
_entity.pdbx_description
1 polymer ?
#
loop_
_entity_poly.entity_id
_entity_poly.type
_entity_poly.pdbx_seq_one_letter_code
_entity_poly.pdbx_strand_id
1 'polypeptide(L)'
;MSGYSSTGSSLYSSYYPGRTLGKPGGRQRQEAEVDHLTDLLVQSMENSGDPDFFGMCYKCGEKVLGEGSGCTAMDQVYHIKCFTCFVCVKELRGKPFFAMDGKPYCEEDYLNTLEKCCVCEKPILDRILRATGKPYHPACFTCVMCGKCLDGIPFTVDATNQIHCIDDFHKKFAPRCCVCSQPIMPEPGKEETVRVVALDRSFHINCYRCEDCGLLLSSEAEGRGCYPLDDHILCRACNARRVQTLTSRMVSEL
;
A
#
# COMPACT_ATOMS: atom_id res chain seq x y z
N MET A 1 -13.43 41.98 49.92
CA MET A 1 -11.98 41.88 50.16
C MET A 1 -11.25 42.75 49.15
N SER A 2 -10.87 43.94 49.62
CA SER A 2 -9.57 44.62 49.46
C SER A 2 -8.74 44.51 48.16
N GLY A 3 -8.51 45.67 47.52
CA GLY A 3 -7.22 46.11 46.95
C GLY A 3 -6.89 45.68 45.50
N TYR A 4 -6.12 46.40 44.67
CA TYR A 4 -5.21 47.54 44.87
C TYR A 4 -4.91 48.22 43.51
N SER A 5 -4.84 49.56 43.53
CA SER A 5 -3.82 50.44 42.95
C SER A 5 -3.52 50.58 41.44
N SER A 6 -3.82 51.82 41.01
CA SER A 6 -3.30 52.71 39.98
C SER A 6 -1.82 52.62 39.55
N THR A 7 -1.55 53.11 38.31
CA THR A 7 -0.64 54.21 37.89
C THR A 7 -0.16 53.93 36.45
N GLY A 8 0.00 54.88 35.52
CA GLY A 8 0.00 56.33 35.60
C GLY A 8 -0.09 56.96 34.20
N SER A 9 -0.39 58.25 34.23
CA SER A 9 -0.69 59.13 33.10
C SER A 9 0.55 59.81 32.51
N SER A 10 0.37 60.35 31.29
CA SER A 10 0.86 61.68 30.86
C SER A 10 2.37 61.83 30.53
N LEU A 11 2.84 62.69 29.61
CA LEU A 11 2.32 63.92 28.99
C LEU A 11 3.26 64.35 27.83
N TYR A 12 2.87 65.44 27.15
CA TYR A 12 3.63 66.42 26.34
C TYR A 12 3.43 66.31 24.81
N SER A 13 2.54 67.08 24.15
CA SER A 13 2.48 68.55 23.92
C SER A 13 3.73 69.06 23.15
N SER A 14 3.73 69.92 22.13
CA SER A 14 2.83 71.00 21.76
C SER A 14 3.32 71.73 20.47
N TYR A 15 2.41 72.44 19.79
CA TYR A 15 2.53 73.75 19.07
C TYR A 15 3.32 73.94 17.74
N TYR A 16 2.53 74.39 16.74
CA TYR A 16 2.74 75.11 15.45
C TYR A 16 3.84 76.21 15.41
N PRO A 17 4.39 76.69 14.25
CA PRO A 17 3.65 77.52 13.24
C PRO A 17 4.17 77.60 11.78
N GLY A 18 3.42 78.28 10.90
CA GLY A 18 3.98 79.09 9.78
C GLY A 18 3.40 78.89 8.38
N ARG A 19 2.83 79.96 7.79
CA ARG A 19 2.50 80.09 6.35
C ARG A 19 3.73 80.48 5.54
N THR A 20 3.89 79.95 4.32
CA THR A 20 4.66 80.59 3.23
C THR A 20 3.93 80.46 1.88
N LEU A 21 3.98 81.53 1.09
CA LEU A 21 3.55 81.61 -0.31
C LEU A 21 4.63 80.99 -1.22
N GLY A 22 4.25 80.23 -2.27
CA GLY A 22 5.21 79.80 -3.29
C GLY A 22 4.70 78.89 -4.42
N LYS A 23 4.52 79.51 -5.60
CA LYS A 23 4.64 79.02 -7.00
C LYS A 23 3.80 77.85 -7.56
N PRO A 24 3.14 78.04 -8.73
CA PRO A 24 2.52 76.98 -9.52
C PRO A 24 3.58 76.30 -10.40
N GLY A 25 3.65 74.97 -10.39
CA GLY A 25 4.57 74.25 -11.30
C GLY A 25 4.77 72.77 -10.99
N GLY A 26 4.36 72.30 -9.81
CA GLY A 26 4.43 70.87 -9.45
C GLY A 26 3.18 70.05 -9.77
N ARG A 27 2.02 70.69 -9.98
CA ARG A 27 0.73 69.99 -10.16
C ARG A 27 0.60 69.27 -11.50
N GLN A 28 1.04 69.91 -12.59
CA GLN A 28 0.82 69.42 -13.95
C GLN A 28 1.54 68.10 -14.29
N ARG A 29 2.69 67.83 -13.66
CA ARG A 29 3.45 66.58 -13.92
C ARG A 29 2.88 65.39 -13.16
N GLN A 30 2.33 65.62 -11.97
CA GLN A 30 1.61 64.60 -11.21
C GLN A 30 0.24 64.34 -11.83
N GLU A 31 -0.44 65.38 -12.34
CA GLU A 31 -1.70 65.24 -13.09
C GLU A 31 -1.50 64.43 -14.37
N ALA A 32 -0.44 64.67 -15.16
CA ALA A 32 -0.17 63.88 -16.36
C ALA A 32 0.23 62.41 -16.07
N GLU A 33 0.92 62.16 -14.95
CA GLU A 33 1.24 60.80 -14.51
C GLU A 33 -0.03 60.08 -14.03
N VAL A 34 -0.90 60.79 -13.29
CA VAL A 34 -2.20 60.28 -12.84
C VAL A 34 -3.11 60.03 -14.05
N ASP A 35 -3.14 60.91 -15.04
CA ASP A 35 -3.88 60.71 -16.29
C ASP A 35 -3.33 59.51 -17.07
N HIS A 36 -2.00 59.33 -17.16
CA HIS A 36 -1.42 58.17 -17.81
C HIS A 36 -1.72 56.85 -17.07
N LEU A 37 -1.66 56.87 -15.73
CA LEU A 37 -2.06 55.71 -14.90
C LEU A 37 -3.55 55.45 -15.01
N THR A 38 -4.36 56.49 -15.13
CA THR A 38 -5.81 56.39 -15.37
C THR A 38 -6.09 55.82 -16.76
N ASP A 39 -5.37 56.25 -17.79
CA ASP A 39 -5.46 55.71 -19.15
C ASP A 39 -5.00 54.25 -19.23
N LEU A 40 -3.96 53.85 -18.48
CA LEU A 40 -3.52 52.45 -18.39
C LEU A 40 -4.55 51.57 -17.66
N LEU A 41 -5.23 52.12 -16.64
CA LEU A 41 -6.35 51.46 -15.96
C LEU A 41 -7.58 51.38 -16.88
N VAL A 42 -7.87 52.44 -17.64
CA VAL A 42 -8.95 52.49 -18.64
C VAL A 42 -8.65 51.50 -19.77
N GLN A 43 -7.43 51.41 -20.30
CA GLN A 43 -7.04 50.38 -21.29
C GLN A 43 -7.14 48.96 -20.73
N SER A 44 -6.86 48.77 -19.43
CA SER A 44 -7.06 47.48 -18.76
C SER A 44 -8.55 47.17 -18.55
N MET A 45 -9.39 48.19 -18.32
CA MET A 45 -10.86 48.07 -18.23
C MET A 45 -11.55 47.98 -19.61
N GLU A 46 -10.99 48.54 -20.67
CA GLU A 46 -11.48 48.42 -22.05
C GLU A 46 -11.27 47.01 -22.60
N ASN A 47 -10.32 46.26 -22.04
CA ASN A 47 -10.18 44.81 -22.25
C ASN A 47 -11.20 43.97 -21.42
N SER A 48 -12.02 44.62 -20.58
CA SER A 48 -13.07 43.99 -19.76
C SER A 48 -14.50 44.33 -20.19
N GLY A 49 -14.67 44.99 -21.35
CA GLY A 49 -15.96 45.47 -21.85
C GLY A 49 -16.60 44.64 -22.96
N ASP A 50 -16.04 43.49 -23.35
CA ASP A 50 -16.67 42.60 -24.33
C ASP A 50 -17.54 41.57 -23.59
N PRO A 51 -18.88 41.67 -23.64
CA PRO A 51 -19.79 40.72 -22.95
C PRO A 51 -19.59 39.27 -23.40
N ASP A 52 -18.82 39.06 -24.47
CA ASP A 52 -18.49 37.76 -25.02
C ASP A 52 -17.13 37.21 -24.54
N PHE A 53 -16.30 37.96 -23.78
CA PHE A 53 -14.98 37.47 -23.34
C PHE A 53 -15.06 36.57 -22.09
N PHE A 54 -14.86 35.26 -22.30
CA PHE A 54 -14.92 34.23 -21.26
C PHE A 54 -13.58 33.93 -20.58
N GLY A 55 -12.45 34.35 -21.18
CA GLY A 55 -11.10 34.13 -20.64
C GLY A 55 -10.09 33.67 -21.70
N MET A 56 -8.86 33.37 -21.26
CA MET A 56 -7.79 32.87 -22.12
C MET A 56 -7.77 31.34 -22.11
N CYS A 57 -7.76 30.73 -23.30
CA CYS A 57 -7.72 29.28 -23.42
C CYS A 57 -6.35 28.74 -22.97
N TYR A 58 -6.33 27.90 -21.94
CA TYR A 58 -5.09 27.33 -21.39
C TYR A 58 -4.30 26.48 -22.40
N LYS A 59 -4.98 25.86 -23.38
CA LYS A 59 -4.33 25.00 -24.38
C LYS A 59 -3.68 25.78 -25.53
N CYS A 60 -4.35 26.80 -26.07
CA CYS A 60 -3.89 27.52 -27.26
C CYS A 60 -3.45 28.96 -27.01
N GLY A 61 -3.68 29.49 -25.80
CA GLY A 61 -3.31 30.86 -25.42
C GLY A 61 -4.18 31.96 -26.04
N GLU A 62 -5.24 31.60 -26.76
CA GLU A 62 -6.12 32.56 -27.45
C GLU A 62 -7.35 32.91 -26.62
N LYS A 63 -7.95 34.07 -26.91
CA LYS A 63 -9.19 34.53 -26.27
C LYS A 63 -10.34 33.58 -26.59
N VAL A 64 -11.13 33.22 -25.58
CA VAL A 64 -12.39 32.49 -25.71
C VAL A 64 -13.51 33.52 -25.77
N LEU A 65 -14.15 33.63 -26.94
CA LEU A 65 -15.15 34.64 -27.25
C LEU A 65 -16.51 34.00 -27.57
N GLY A 66 -17.59 34.51 -26.99
CA GLY A 66 -18.98 34.16 -27.29
C GLY A 66 -19.59 33.12 -26.35
N GLU A 67 -20.90 33.24 -26.13
CA GLU A 67 -21.68 32.32 -25.30
C GLU A 67 -21.65 30.90 -25.87
N GLY A 68 -21.13 29.94 -25.10
CA GLY A 68 -21.05 28.54 -25.50
C GLY A 68 -19.88 28.17 -26.43
N SER A 69 -18.84 29.01 -26.55
CA SER A 69 -17.57 28.67 -27.24
C SER A 69 -16.49 28.08 -26.30
N GLY A 70 -16.67 28.25 -25.00
CA GLY A 70 -15.75 27.85 -23.94
C GLY A 70 -16.35 26.91 -22.90
N CYS A 71 -15.48 26.24 -22.17
CA CYS A 71 -15.82 25.55 -20.93
C CYS A 71 -14.73 25.78 -19.88
N THR A 72 -15.15 25.84 -18.62
CA THR A 72 -14.24 25.86 -17.48
C THR A 72 -14.05 24.44 -16.95
N ALA A 73 -12.81 23.99 -16.86
CA ALA A 73 -12.45 22.68 -16.31
C ALA A 73 -11.08 22.79 -15.62
N MET A 74 -10.88 22.08 -14.51
CA MET A 74 -9.60 22.10 -13.78
C MET A 74 -9.15 23.53 -13.40
N ASP A 75 -10.11 24.40 -13.04
CA ASP A 75 -9.88 25.83 -12.74
C ASP A 75 -9.24 26.64 -13.89
N GLN A 76 -9.34 26.13 -15.12
CA GLN A 76 -8.83 26.76 -16.33
C GLN A 76 -9.93 26.90 -17.39
N VAL A 77 -9.79 27.91 -18.25
CA VAL A 77 -10.69 28.14 -19.38
C VAL A 77 -10.13 27.44 -20.62
N TYR A 78 -10.98 26.72 -21.35
CA TYR A 78 -10.62 26.09 -22.62
C TYR A 78 -11.68 26.42 -23.67
N HIS A 79 -11.29 26.54 -24.95
CA HIS A 79 -12.27 26.36 -26.02
C HIS A 79 -12.81 24.93 -25.96
N ILE A 80 -14.07 24.74 -26.34
CA ILE A 80 -14.69 23.40 -26.38
C ILE A 80 -13.87 22.40 -27.20
N LYS A 81 -13.37 22.84 -28.37
CA LYS A 81 -12.51 22.04 -29.25
C LYS A 81 -11.11 21.83 -28.69
N CYS A 82 -10.67 22.70 -27.78
CA CYS A 82 -9.38 22.60 -27.13
C CYS A 82 -9.44 21.63 -25.93
N PHE A 83 -10.59 21.50 -25.27
CA PHE A 83 -10.79 20.58 -24.16
C PHE A 83 -10.90 19.12 -24.64
N THR A 84 -9.73 18.53 -24.82
CA THR A 84 -9.51 17.23 -25.48
C THR A 84 -8.54 16.40 -24.67
N CYS A 85 -8.67 15.08 -24.74
CA CYS A 85 -7.74 14.18 -24.06
C CYS A 85 -6.31 14.40 -24.55
N PHE A 86 -5.36 14.44 -23.62
CA PHE A 86 -3.94 14.62 -23.92
C PHE A 86 -3.34 13.49 -24.80
N VAL A 87 -3.87 12.26 -24.70
CA VAL A 87 -3.37 11.07 -25.41
C VAL A 87 -4.09 10.89 -26.75
N CYS A 88 -5.41 10.70 -26.74
CA CYS A 88 -6.17 10.40 -27.95
C CYS A 88 -6.82 11.61 -28.65
N VAL A 89 -6.71 12.81 -28.08
CA VAL A 89 -7.26 14.08 -28.62
C VAL A 89 -8.80 14.08 -28.77
N LYS A 90 -9.51 13.08 -28.23
CA LYS A 90 -11.00 13.06 -28.20
C LYS A 90 -11.52 14.23 -27.36
N GLU A 91 -12.57 14.91 -27.84
CA GLU A 91 -13.27 15.95 -27.10
C GLU A 91 -13.91 15.37 -25.81
N LEU A 92 -13.69 16.07 -24.69
CA LEU A 92 -14.11 15.65 -23.35
C LEU A 92 -15.37 16.36 -22.86
N ARG A 93 -15.91 17.32 -23.63
CA ARG A 93 -17.13 18.04 -23.25
C ARG A 93 -18.28 17.05 -23.04
N GLY A 94 -18.92 17.13 -21.87
CA GLY A 94 -20.06 16.29 -21.51
C GLY A 94 -19.73 14.81 -21.24
N LYS A 95 -18.43 14.46 -21.19
CA LYS A 95 -17.96 13.11 -20.85
C LYS A 95 -17.19 13.16 -19.52
N PRO A 96 -17.15 12.04 -18.77
CA PRO A 96 -16.24 11.93 -17.64
C PRO A 96 -14.79 12.10 -18.10
N PHE A 97 -14.02 12.85 -17.33
CA PHE A 97 -12.60 13.07 -17.56
C PHE A 97 -11.83 13.04 -16.24
N PHE A 98 -10.53 12.80 -16.34
CA PHE A 98 -9.63 12.74 -15.18
C PHE A 98 -8.46 13.71 -15.39
N ALA A 99 -8.08 14.41 -14.32
CA ALA A 99 -6.95 15.34 -14.32
C ALA A 99 -5.70 14.66 -13.75
N MET A 100 -4.63 14.56 -14.53
CA MET A 100 -3.32 14.10 -14.06
C MET A 100 -2.25 15.11 -14.46
N ASP A 101 -1.48 15.60 -13.49
CA ASP A 101 -0.43 16.62 -13.68
C ASP A 101 -0.89 17.84 -14.50
N GLY A 102 -2.10 18.33 -14.22
CA GLY A 102 -2.68 19.48 -14.92
C GLY A 102 -3.14 19.20 -16.36
N LYS A 103 -3.13 17.94 -16.81
CA LYS A 103 -3.57 17.54 -18.14
C LYS A 103 -4.86 16.72 -18.10
N PRO A 104 -5.81 16.94 -19.04
CA PRO A 104 -7.06 16.19 -19.08
C PRO A 104 -6.91 14.87 -19.84
N TYR A 105 -7.42 13.78 -19.26
CA TYR A 105 -7.44 12.44 -19.84
C TYR A 105 -8.89 11.94 -19.97
N CYS A 106 -9.19 11.21 -21.05
CA CYS A 106 -10.45 10.48 -21.13
C CYS A 106 -10.40 9.27 -20.19
N GLU A 107 -11.57 8.74 -19.82
CA GLU A 107 -11.67 7.55 -18.95
C GLU A 107 -10.82 6.37 -19.46
N GLU A 108 -10.89 6.06 -20.75
CA GLU A 108 -10.13 4.96 -21.36
C GLU A 108 -8.61 5.14 -21.21
N ASP A 109 -8.09 6.32 -21.57
CA ASP A 109 -6.66 6.60 -21.47
C ASP A 109 -6.20 6.71 -20.02
N TYR A 110 -7.03 7.25 -19.12
CA TYR A 110 -6.77 7.28 -17.69
C TYR A 110 -6.62 5.86 -17.13
N LEU A 111 -7.59 4.98 -17.41
CA LEU A 111 -7.54 3.58 -16.97
C LEU A 111 -6.32 2.82 -17.52
N ASN A 112 -5.86 3.17 -18.71
CA ASN A 112 -4.65 2.58 -19.31
C ASN A 112 -3.35 3.01 -18.62
N THR A 113 -3.33 4.15 -17.94
CA THR A 113 -2.17 4.57 -17.13
C THR A 113 -2.08 3.86 -15.78
N LEU A 114 -3.17 3.24 -15.31
CA LEU A 114 -3.21 2.58 -14.01
C LEU A 114 -2.52 1.20 -14.04
N GLU A 115 -1.97 0.81 -12.90
CA GLU A 115 -1.44 -0.54 -12.72
C GLU A 115 -2.57 -1.59 -12.82
N LYS A 116 -2.27 -2.68 -13.52
CA LYS A 116 -3.21 -3.79 -13.73
C LYS A 116 -2.93 -4.91 -12.73
N CYS A 117 -3.98 -5.47 -12.15
CA CYS A 117 -3.83 -6.60 -11.25
C CYS A 117 -3.26 -7.82 -11.97
N CYS A 118 -2.26 -8.47 -11.36
CA CYS A 118 -1.61 -9.66 -11.92
C CYS A 118 -2.55 -10.89 -12.05
N VAL A 119 -3.71 -10.89 -11.40
CA VAL A 119 -4.65 -12.03 -11.39
C VAL A 119 -5.79 -11.83 -12.38
N CYS A 120 -6.46 -10.68 -12.34
CA CYS A 120 -7.65 -10.43 -13.17
C CYS A 120 -7.38 -9.52 -14.36
N GLU A 121 -6.16 -8.99 -14.50
CA GLU A 121 -5.70 -8.09 -15.57
C GLU A 121 -6.47 -6.77 -15.71
N LYS A 122 -7.36 -6.47 -14.77
CA LYS A 122 -8.11 -5.21 -14.71
C LYS A 122 -7.31 -4.11 -14.00
N PRO A 123 -7.47 -2.84 -14.37
CA PRO A 123 -6.84 -1.72 -13.69
C PRO A 123 -7.27 -1.66 -12.21
N ILE A 124 -6.36 -1.26 -11.33
CA ILE A 124 -6.62 -1.08 -9.90
C ILE A 124 -6.96 0.39 -9.66
N LEU A 125 -8.24 0.67 -9.36
CA LEU A 125 -8.77 2.02 -9.16
C LEU A 125 -8.57 2.58 -7.76
N ASP A 126 -8.52 1.69 -6.78
CA ASP A 126 -8.54 2.02 -5.36
C ASP A 126 -7.21 1.60 -4.72
N ARG A 127 -7.24 0.80 -3.64
CA ARG A 127 -6.04 0.35 -2.96
C ARG A 127 -5.29 -0.72 -3.76
N ILE A 128 -4.01 -0.43 -4.06
CA ILE A 128 -3.06 -1.40 -4.63
C ILE A 128 -2.41 -2.18 -3.49
N LEU A 129 -2.53 -3.51 -3.53
CA LEU A 129 -1.74 -4.41 -2.69
C LEU A 129 -0.49 -4.82 -3.47
N ARG A 130 0.70 -4.58 -2.88
CA ARG A 130 1.97 -5.03 -3.46
C ARG A 130 2.48 -6.25 -2.71
N ALA A 131 2.61 -7.36 -3.43
CA ALA A 131 3.17 -8.61 -2.91
C ALA A 131 4.12 -9.19 -3.95
N THR A 132 5.25 -9.75 -3.52
CA THR A 132 6.27 -10.32 -4.44
C THR A 132 6.66 -9.37 -5.59
N GLY A 133 6.64 -8.05 -5.35
CA GLY A 133 6.91 -7.02 -6.37
C GLY A 133 5.82 -6.80 -7.43
N LYS A 134 4.66 -7.46 -7.30
CA LYS A 134 3.54 -7.37 -8.27
C LYS A 134 2.30 -6.70 -7.66
N PRO A 135 1.50 -5.98 -8.46
CA PRO A 135 0.27 -5.33 -8.01
C PRO A 135 -0.95 -6.26 -8.05
N TYR A 136 -1.78 -6.19 -7.01
CA TYR A 136 -3.00 -6.97 -6.86
C TYR A 136 -4.15 -6.11 -6.32
N HIS A 137 -5.38 -6.47 -6.67
CA HIS A 137 -6.54 -6.07 -5.86
C HIS A 137 -6.50 -6.84 -4.53
N PRO A 138 -6.91 -6.25 -3.39
CA PRO A 138 -7.04 -6.96 -2.13
C PRO A 138 -7.91 -8.22 -2.22
N ALA A 139 -8.98 -8.17 -3.02
CA ALA A 139 -9.87 -9.31 -3.28
C ALA A 139 -9.25 -10.38 -4.19
N CYS A 140 -8.30 -10.02 -5.05
CA CYS A 140 -7.59 -10.96 -5.92
C CYS A 140 -6.40 -11.61 -5.20
N PHE A 141 -5.88 -10.98 -4.14
CA PHE A 141 -4.77 -11.50 -3.35
C PHE A 141 -5.27 -12.55 -2.36
N THR A 142 -5.50 -13.76 -2.87
CA THR A 142 -6.11 -14.87 -2.15
C THR A 142 -5.26 -16.13 -2.24
N CYS A 143 -5.40 -17.02 -1.25
CA CYS A 143 -4.78 -18.34 -1.31
C CYS A 143 -5.42 -19.19 -2.42
N VAL A 144 -4.62 -19.77 -3.29
CA VAL A 144 -5.11 -20.63 -4.39
C VAL A 144 -5.81 -21.91 -3.92
N MET A 145 -5.59 -22.34 -2.68
CA MET A 145 -6.16 -23.57 -2.11
C MET A 145 -7.51 -23.33 -1.42
N CYS A 146 -7.60 -22.31 -0.55
CA CYS A 146 -8.81 -22.05 0.24
C CYS A 146 -9.58 -20.78 -0.17
N GLY A 147 -9.03 -19.96 -1.08
CA GLY A 147 -9.65 -18.69 -1.50
C GLY A 147 -9.62 -17.58 -0.45
N LYS A 148 -8.99 -17.80 0.71
CA LYS A 148 -8.90 -16.81 1.79
C LYS A 148 -8.14 -15.57 1.31
N CYS A 149 -8.67 -14.38 1.56
CA CYS A 149 -7.96 -13.12 1.34
C CYS A 149 -6.75 -13.03 2.28
N LEU A 150 -5.59 -12.67 1.72
CA LEU A 150 -4.31 -12.63 2.44
C LEU A 150 -3.83 -11.20 2.72
N ASP A 151 -4.72 -10.21 2.59
CA ASP A 151 -4.41 -8.83 2.98
C ASP A 151 -4.13 -8.74 4.49
N GLY A 152 -2.91 -8.34 4.84
CA GLY A 152 -2.44 -8.29 6.23
C GLY A 152 -2.20 -9.66 6.88
N ILE A 153 -2.28 -10.76 6.12
CA ILE A 153 -2.06 -12.12 6.62
C ILE A 153 -0.73 -12.66 6.08
N PRO A 154 0.11 -13.29 6.91
CA PRO A 154 1.31 -13.96 6.44
C PRO A 154 1.01 -14.98 5.34
N PHE A 155 1.82 -14.96 4.28
CA PHE A 155 1.65 -15.81 3.11
C PHE A 155 3.01 -16.29 2.60
N THR A 156 2.97 -17.28 1.72
CA THR A 156 4.15 -17.76 1.00
C THR A 156 3.80 -18.09 -0.45
N VAL A 157 4.82 -18.29 -1.27
CA VAL A 157 4.68 -18.72 -2.66
C VAL A 157 5.39 -20.04 -2.88
N ASP A 158 4.87 -20.86 -3.78
CA ASP A 158 5.53 -22.09 -4.20
C ASP A 158 6.52 -21.87 -5.35
N ALA A 159 7.16 -22.95 -5.82
CA ALA A 159 8.11 -22.93 -6.94
C ALA A 159 7.48 -22.44 -8.27
N THR A 160 6.14 -22.41 -8.37
CA THR A 160 5.39 -21.91 -9.53
C THR A 160 4.86 -20.49 -9.34
N ASN A 161 5.27 -19.81 -8.26
CA ASN A 161 4.78 -18.49 -7.85
C ASN A 161 3.28 -18.43 -7.54
N GLN A 162 2.65 -19.55 -7.20
CA GLN A 162 1.27 -19.53 -6.71
C GLN A 162 1.24 -19.10 -5.24
N ILE A 163 0.27 -18.27 -4.88
CA ILE A 163 0.15 -17.69 -3.55
C ILE A 163 -0.63 -18.64 -2.64
N HIS A 164 -0.02 -19.01 -1.52
CA HIS A 164 -0.62 -19.89 -0.52
C HIS A 164 -0.66 -19.20 0.85
N CYS A 165 -1.72 -19.45 1.63
CA CYS A 165 -1.65 -19.17 3.05
C CYS A 165 -0.63 -20.12 3.71
N ILE A 166 -0.03 -19.70 4.82
CA ILE A 166 0.97 -20.53 5.52
C ILE A 166 0.38 -21.89 5.92
N ASP A 167 -0.88 -21.91 6.38
CA ASP A 167 -1.55 -23.13 6.82
C ASP A 167 -1.66 -24.18 5.71
N ASP A 168 -2.18 -23.79 4.54
CA ASP A 168 -2.39 -24.72 3.43
C ASP A 168 -1.08 -25.11 2.76
N PHE A 169 -0.11 -24.19 2.73
CA PHE A 169 1.25 -24.51 2.29
C PHE A 169 1.86 -25.58 3.20
N HIS A 170 1.82 -25.41 4.53
CA HIS A 170 2.31 -26.40 5.48
C HIS A 170 1.53 -27.72 5.41
N LYS A 171 0.21 -27.72 5.29
CA LYS A 171 -0.56 -28.97 5.13
C LYS A 171 -0.12 -29.79 3.92
N LYS A 172 0.29 -29.13 2.83
CA LYS A 172 0.70 -29.77 1.59
C LYS A 172 2.17 -30.21 1.60
N PHE A 173 3.05 -29.39 2.16
CA PHE A 173 4.51 -29.58 2.02
C PHE A 173 5.25 -29.90 3.32
N ALA A 174 4.59 -29.82 4.48
CA ALA A 174 5.24 -30.17 5.75
C ALA A 174 5.55 -31.67 5.82
N PRO A 175 6.68 -32.04 6.47
CA PRO A 175 7.01 -33.43 6.71
C PRO A 175 5.91 -34.09 7.54
N ARG A 176 5.60 -35.35 7.22
CA ARG A 176 4.58 -36.12 7.92
C ARG A 176 5.20 -36.97 9.01
N CYS A 177 4.51 -37.07 10.13
CA CYS A 177 4.91 -37.98 11.18
C CYS A 177 4.66 -39.42 10.74
N CYS A 178 5.68 -40.28 10.89
CA CYS A 178 5.59 -41.70 10.50
C CYS A 178 4.56 -42.50 11.32
N VAL A 179 4.16 -42.03 12.49
CA VAL A 179 3.21 -42.74 13.38
C VAL A 179 1.77 -42.33 13.10
N CYS A 180 1.47 -41.03 13.09
CA CYS A 180 0.09 -40.54 12.94
C CYS A 180 -0.24 -40.06 11.51
N SER A 181 0.73 -40.02 10.60
CA SER A 181 0.61 -39.51 9.22
C SER A 181 0.19 -38.04 9.08
N GLN A 182 0.04 -37.32 10.20
CA GLN A 182 -0.29 -35.89 10.21
C GLN A 182 0.95 -35.03 9.92
N PRO A 183 0.78 -33.88 9.26
CA PRO A 183 1.86 -32.93 9.05
C PRO A 183 2.42 -32.43 10.39
N ILE A 184 3.72 -32.26 10.45
CA ILE A 184 4.41 -31.68 11.61
C ILE A 184 4.51 -30.18 11.34
N MET A 185 3.62 -29.41 11.97
CA MET A 185 3.49 -27.96 11.81
C MET A 185 4.01 -27.24 13.05
N PRO A 186 4.45 -25.97 12.93
CA PRO A 186 4.84 -25.18 14.10
C PRO A 186 3.62 -24.86 14.96
N GLU A 187 3.84 -24.62 16.25
CA GLU A 187 2.77 -24.14 17.13
C GLU A 187 2.34 -22.72 16.73
N PRO A 188 1.07 -22.33 16.96
CA PRO A 188 0.59 -20.99 16.65
C PRO A 188 1.48 -19.91 17.28
N GLY A 189 2.07 -19.05 16.45
CA GLY A 189 2.96 -17.96 16.89
C GLY A 189 4.45 -18.32 16.94
N LYS A 190 4.85 -19.54 16.60
CA LYS A 190 6.27 -19.91 16.39
C LYS A 190 6.59 -20.02 14.91
N GLU A 191 7.74 -19.50 14.51
CA GLU A 191 8.22 -19.60 13.12
C GLU A 191 8.91 -20.95 12.85
N GLU A 192 9.48 -21.57 13.88
CA GLU A 192 10.21 -22.82 13.77
C GLU A 192 9.36 -24.05 14.13
N THR A 193 9.50 -25.10 13.32
CA THR A 193 8.87 -26.40 13.58
C THR A 193 9.87 -27.34 14.24
N VAL A 194 9.58 -27.76 15.48
CA VAL A 194 10.39 -28.77 16.17
C VAL A 194 9.87 -30.17 15.83
N ARG A 195 10.78 -31.04 15.40
CA ARG A 195 10.48 -32.45 15.11
C ARG A 195 11.64 -33.34 15.54
N VAL A 196 11.34 -34.60 15.82
CA VAL A 196 12.37 -35.62 16.01
C VAL A 196 12.65 -36.29 14.67
N VAL A 197 13.92 -36.43 14.31
CA VAL A 197 14.36 -37.18 13.12
C VAL A 197 15.14 -38.40 13.59
N ALA A 198 14.69 -39.59 13.17
CA ALA A 198 15.35 -40.86 13.47
C ALA A 198 15.08 -41.84 12.32
N LEU A 199 16.10 -42.62 11.92
CA LEU A 199 15.98 -43.60 10.83
C LEU A 199 15.42 -42.98 9.52
N ASP A 200 15.87 -41.78 9.17
CA ASP A 200 15.37 -40.98 8.03
C ASP A 200 13.85 -40.69 8.05
N ARG A 201 13.19 -40.94 9.19
CA ARG A 201 11.77 -40.67 9.43
C ARG A 201 11.61 -39.47 10.33
N SER A 202 10.50 -38.76 10.14
CA SER A 202 10.13 -37.60 10.97
C SER A 202 9.01 -37.98 11.95
N PHE A 203 9.08 -37.42 13.16
CA PHE A 203 8.11 -37.66 14.22
C PHE A 203 7.73 -36.37 14.93
N HIS A 204 6.45 -36.25 15.33
CA HIS A 204 6.11 -35.32 16.40
C HIS A 204 6.85 -35.76 17.67
N ILE A 205 7.21 -34.79 18.52
CA ILE A 205 7.83 -35.06 19.83
C ILE A 205 7.00 -36.10 20.60
N ASN A 206 5.68 -35.91 20.63
CA ASN A 206 4.75 -36.80 21.31
C ASN A 206 4.53 -38.15 20.62
N CYS A 207 4.93 -38.33 19.37
CA CYS A 207 4.81 -39.60 18.64
C CYS A 207 6.10 -40.42 18.68
N TYR A 208 7.22 -39.84 19.11
CA TYR A 208 8.48 -40.55 19.23
C TYR A 208 8.51 -41.42 20.49
N ARG A 209 7.92 -42.60 20.39
CA ARG A 209 7.70 -43.53 21.51
C ARG A 209 8.17 -44.93 21.16
N CYS A 210 8.55 -45.71 22.18
CA CYS A 210 8.83 -47.12 22.02
C CYS A 210 7.58 -47.86 21.54
N GLU A 211 7.71 -48.64 20.47
CA GLU A 211 6.59 -49.37 19.87
C GLU A 211 6.01 -50.45 20.80
N ASP A 212 6.83 -51.06 21.66
CA ASP A 212 6.40 -52.14 22.56
C ASP A 212 5.67 -51.63 23.81
N CYS A 213 6.14 -50.54 24.42
CA CYS A 213 5.66 -50.10 25.73
C CYS A 213 5.10 -48.68 25.77
N GLY A 214 5.15 -47.95 24.65
CA GLY A 214 4.67 -46.58 24.54
C GLY A 214 5.50 -45.53 25.29
N LEU A 215 6.67 -45.90 25.83
CA LEU A 215 7.56 -44.96 26.52
C LEU A 215 8.02 -43.86 25.57
N LEU A 216 7.83 -42.59 25.95
CA LEU A 216 8.35 -41.44 25.20
C LEU A 216 9.88 -41.47 25.19
N LEU A 217 10.46 -41.49 24.01
CA LEU A 217 11.90 -41.54 23.81
C LEU A 217 12.45 -40.11 23.69
N SER A 218 13.67 -39.92 24.16
CA SER A 218 14.40 -38.65 24.04
C SER A 218 15.89 -38.93 24.16
N SER A 219 16.70 -38.23 23.35
CA SER A 219 18.16 -38.30 23.42
C SER A 219 18.73 -37.58 24.65
N GLU A 220 17.98 -36.65 25.23
CA GLU A 220 18.44 -35.78 26.32
C GLU A 220 18.08 -36.34 27.70
N ALA A 221 17.05 -37.20 27.78
CA ALA A 221 16.59 -37.77 29.04
C ALA A 221 17.26 -39.12 29.34
N GLU A 222 17.89 -39.21 30.50
CA GLU A 222 18.60 -40.41 30.95
C GLU A 222 17.66 -41.63 31.02
N GLY A 223 18.06 -42.73 30.39
CA GLY A 223 17.25 -43.95 30.29
C GLY A 223 16.12 -43.92 29.25
N ARG A 224 15.90 -42.82 28.53
CA ARG A 224 14.88 -42.71 27.45
C ARG A 224 15.48 -42.77 26.03
N GLY A 225 16.72 -43.24 25.92
CA GLY A 225 17.39 -43.43 24.64
C GLY A 225 16.63 -44.36 23.71
N CYS A 226 16.76 -44.08 22.42
CA CYS A 226 16.22 -44.91 21.34
C CYS A 226 17.25 -45.94 20.89
N TYR A 227 16.79 -47.19 20.73
CA TYR A 227 17.57 -48.32 20.28
C TYR A 227 16.86 -48.95 19.08
N PRO A 228 17.24 -48.57 17.84
CA PRO A 228 16.70 -49.16 16.63
C PRO A 228 17.02 -50.65 16.49
N LEU A 229 16.05 -51.46 16.06
CA LEU A 229 16.23 -52.86 15.71
C LEU A 229 15.26 -53.24 14.59
N ASP A 230 15.77 -53.70 13.44
CA ASP A 230 14.96 -54.11 12.27
C ASP A 230 13.86 -53.10 11.91
N ASP A 231 14.22 -51.83 11.72
CA ASP A 231 13.31 -50.70 11.45
C ASP A 231 12.30 -50.33 12.56
N HIS A 232 12.37 -50.97 13.73
CA HIS A 232 11.55 -50.67 14.89
C HIS A 232 12.26 -49.74 15.88
N ILE A 233 11.48 -48.83 16.47
CA ILE A 233 11.93 -47.84 17.46
C ILE A 233 11.62 -48.35 18.87
N LEU A 234 12.67 -48.69 19.64
CA LEU A 234 12.54 -49.34 20.94
C LEU A 234 13.28 -48.59 22.05
N CYS A 235 12.79 -48.70 23.28
CA CYS A 235 13.58 -48.33 24.45
C CYS A 235 14.59 -49.43 24.79
N ARG A 236 15.57 -49.11 25.63
CA ARG A 236 16.64 -50.04 26.05
C ARG A 236 16.11 -51.42 26.49
N ALA A 237 15.08 -51.42 27.34
CA ALA A 237 14.52 -52.64 27.92
C ALA A 237 13.79 -53.50 26.86
N CYS A 238 12.99 -52.88 26.00
CA CYS A 238 12.26 -53.58 24.94
C CYS A 238 13.22 -54.11 23.87
N ASN A 239 14.24 -53.33 23.49
CA ASN A 239 15.29 -53.79 22.59
C ASN A 239 16.03 -55.01 23.14
N ALA A 240 16.48 -54.97 24.40
CA ALA A 240 17.18 -56.09 25.02
C ALA A 240 16.33 -57.37 25.02
N ARG A 241 15.02 -57.26 25.30
CA ARG A 241 14.08 -58.39 25.25
C ARG A 241 13.91 -58.94 23.83
N ARG A 242 13.77 -58.08 22.82
CA ARG A 242 13.66 -58.53 21.42
C ARG A 242 14.94 -59.22 20.95
N VAL A 243 16.11 -58.64 21.21
CA VAL A 243 17.41 -59.25 20.88
C VAL A 243 17.56 -60.62 21.52
N GLN A 244 17.28 -60.76 22.83
CA GLN A 244 17.34 -62.05 23.51
C GLN A 244 16.41 -63.10 22.87
N THR A 245 15.18 -62.70 22.54
CA THR A 245 14.20 -63.60 21.89
C THR A 245 14.68 -64.06 20.51
N LEU A 246 15.27 -63.16 19.73
CA LEU A 246 15.82 -63.48 18.41
C LEU A 246 17.02 -64.42 18.53
N THR A 247 17.96 -64.16 19.45
CA THR A 247 19.11 -65.04 19.70
C THR A 247 18.67 -66.43 20.16
N SER A 248 17.69 -66.54 21.06
CA SER A 248 17.19 -67.84 21.55
C SER A 248 16.52 -68.68 20.46
N ARG A 249 15.81 -68.05 19.51
CA ARG A 249 15.22 -68.75 18.36
C ARG A 249 16.28 -69.29 17.41
N MET A 250 17.32 -68.50 17.10
CA MET A 250 18.42 -68.95 16.24
C MET A 250 19.20 -70.14 16.83
N VAL A 251 19.31 -70.23 18.16
CA VAL A 251 19.98 -71.35 18.84
C VAL A 251 19.11 -72.61 18.90
N SER A 252 17.78 -72.48 18.79
CA SER A 252 16.83 -73.60 18.86
C SER A 252 16.57 -74.27 17.51
N GLU A 253 17.06 -73.67 16.40
CA GLU A 253 16.89 -74.15 15.02
C GLU A 253 18.19 -74.73 14.42
N LEU A 254 19.25 -74.89 15.23
CA LEU A 254 20.51 -75.58 14.93
C LEU A 254 20.51 -76.99 15.53
#